data_AF-A0A6A4LN30-F1
#
_entry.id   AF-A0A6A4LN30-F1
#
_cell.length_a   1.000
_cell.length_b   1.000
_cell.length_c   1.000
_cell.angle_alpha   90.00
_cell.angle_beta   90.00
_cell.angle_gamma   90.00
#
_symmetry.space_group_name_H-M   'P 1'
#
loop_
_entity.id
_entity.type
_entity.pdbx_description
1 polymer ?
#
loop_
_entity_poly.entity_id
_entity_poly.type
_entity_poly.pdbx_seq_one_letter_code
_entity_poly.pdbx_strand_id
1 'polypeptide(L)'
;MASNNRWFYVILFALLTGLASSTFIPGDVFQSHGYTARALLQAKTACTVDFEHQNYTIITSQCKGPNFQAGPCCAALKEFACPYSVEISNEKSDCASTMFSYINAMGNYPPALFSSLCVEGKQGLDCGNFTSTKTSDNNGAAPMPMMLTASFFMLLFHLF
;
A
#
# COMPACT_ATOMS: atom_id res chain seq x y z
N MET A 1 14.52 -78.78 5.44
CA MET A 1 14.52 -77.33 5.75
C MET A 1 15.63 -76.65 4.94
N ALA A 2 15.33 -76.09 3.76
CA ALA A 2 16.28 -75.29 2.97
C ALA A 2 15.56 -74.49 1.84
N SER A 3 14.35 -73.98 2.09
CA SER A 3 13.53 -73.31 1.05
C SER A 3 12.90 -71.99 1.51
N ASN A 4 13.53 -71.27 2.43
CA ASN A 4 13.08 -69.92 2.80
C ASN A 4 14.15 -68.82 2.54
N ASN A 5 15.43 -69.18 2.41
CA ASN A 5 16.49 -68.20 2.13
C ASN A 5 16.58 -67.81 0.65
N ARG A 6 16.28 -68.72 -0.30
CA ARG A 6 16.45 -68.43 -1.73
C ARG A 6 15.51 -67.32 -2.22
N TRP A 7 14.27 -67.32 -1.75
CA TRP A 7 13.29 -66.28 -2.09
C TRP A 7 13.63 -64.93 -1.45
N PHE A 8 14.15 -64.96 -0.22
CA PHE A 8 14.57 -63.75 0.49
C PHE A 8 15.75 -63.06 -0.23
N TYR A 9 16.72 -63.82 -0.73
CA TYR A 9 17.83 -63.27 -1.52
C TYR A 9 17.39 -62.72 -2.88
N VAL A 10 16.39 -63.33 -3.54
CA VAL A 10 15.84 -62.83 -4.81
C VAL A 10 15.13 -61.49 -4.62
N ILE A 11 14.35 -61.36 -3.54
CA ILE A 11 13.67 -60.10 -3.21
C ILE A 11 14.69 -59.02 -2.82
N LEU A 12 15.71 -59.34 -2.02
CA LEU A 12 16.76 -58.39 -1.64
C LEU A 12 17.55 -57.88 -2.87
N PHE A 13 17.85 -58.75 -3.83
CA PHE A 13 18.56 -58.39 -5.06
C PHE A 13 17.72 -57.49 -5.98
N ALA A 14 16.41 -57.73 -6.05
CA ALA A 14 15.48 -56.87 -6.80
C ALA A 14 15.34 -55.47 -6.17
N LEU A 15 15.41 -55.38 -4.84
CA LEU A 15 15.30 -54.10 -4.12
C LEU A 15 16.60 -53.28 -4.21
N LEU A 16 17.77 -53.92 -4.25
CA LEU A 16 19.08 -53.27 -4.42
C LEU A 16 19.30 -52.75 -5.86
N THR A 17 18.77 -53.44 -6.88
CA THR A 17 18.89 -53.00 -8.28
C THR A 17 17.89 -51.90 -8.67
N GLY A 18 16.83 -51.70 -7.88
CA GLY A 18 15.83 -50.64 -8.11
C GLY A 18 16.21 -49.24 -7.63
N LEU A 19 17.31 -49.07 -6.89
CA LEU A 19 17.71 -47.78 -6.30
C LEU A 19 18.73 -46.99 -7.14
N ALA A 20 19.14 -47.51 -8.31
CA ALA A 20 20.06 -46.83 -9.23
C ALA A 20 19.39 -46.25 -10.48
N SER A 21 18.06 -46.13 -10.50
CA SER A 21 17.35 -45.31 -11.49
C SER A 21 17.49 -43.84 -11.11
N SER A 22 18.64 -43.26 -11.44
CA SER A 22 18.74 -41.81 -11.57
C SER A 22 17.81 -41.41 -12.71
N THR A 23 16.73 -40.70 -12.38
CA THR A 23 16.02 -39.91 -13.38
C THR A 23 16.95 -38.74 -13.73
N PHE A 24 17.93 -39.00 -14.59
CA PHE A 24 18.47 -37.94 -15.43
C PHE A 24 17.27 -37.44 -16.23
N ILE A 25 16.70 -36.31 -15.82
CA ILE A 25 15.85 -35.53 -16.71
C ILE A 25 16.82 -35.07 -17.81
N PRO A 26 16.65 -35.54 -19.06
CA PRO A 26 17.42 -35.02 -20.17
C PRO A 26 17.15 -33.52 -20.24
N GLY A 27 18.23 -32.74 -20.14
CA GLY A 27 18.22 -31.30 -20.33
C GLY A 27 18.03 -30.97 -21.80
N ASP A 28 16.91 -31.40 -22.38
CA ASP A 28 16.53 -31.06 -23.74
C ASP A 28 15.32 -30.15 -23.67
N VAL A 29 15.65 -28.88 -23.88
CA VAL A 29 14.80 -27.95 -24.60
C VAL A 29 13.48 -27.76 -23.87
N PHE A 30 13.55 -26.90 -22.85
CA PHE A 30 12.54 -25.86 -22.75
C PHE A 30 12.50 -25.20 -24.14
N GLN A 31 11.68 -25.76 -25.04
CA GLN A 31 11.04 -24.99 -26.08
C GLN A 31 10.24 -23.99 -25.27
N SER A 32 10.93 -22.91 -24.91
CA SER A 32 10.30 -21.62 -24.71
C SER A 32 9.62 -21.39 -26.06
N HIS A 33 8.43 -21.98 -26.22
CA HIS A 33 7.33 -21.25 -26.78
C HIS A 33 7.52 -19.90 -26.14
N GLY A 34 7.92 -18.94 -26.95
CA GLY A 34 7.77 -17.55 -26.62
C GLY A 34 6.28 -17.34 -26.40
N TYR A 35 5.76 -17.80 -25.26
CA TYR A 35 5.11 -16.96 -24.30
C TYR A 35 6.05 -15.77 -24.14
N THR A 36 6.00 -14.90 -25.14
CA THR A 36 5.43 -13.59 -25.00
C THR A 36 4.36 -13.62 -23.90
N ALA A 37 4.78 -13.86 -22.66
CA ALA A 37 4.26 -13.21 -21.49
C ALA A 37 4.70 -11.75 -21.63
N ARG A 38 4.29 -11.11 -22.74
CA ARG A 38 3.68 -9.81 -22.64
C ARG A 38 2.51 -10.08 -21.71
N ALA A 39 2.77 -10.01 -20.40
CA ALA A 39 1.84 -9.32 -19.54
C ALA A 39 1.44 -8.12 -20.38
N LEU A 40 0.18 -8.05 -20.80
CA LEU A 40 -0.31 -6.81 -21.30
C LEU A 40 0.02 -5.83 -20.17
N LEU A 41 1.07 -5.02 -20.34
CA LEU A 41 1.00 -3.65 -19.91
C LEU A 41 -0.28 -3.22 -20.61
N GLN A 42 -1.41 -3.37 -19.93
CA GLN A 42 -2.64 -2.73 -20.37
C GLN A 42 -2.18 -1.30 -20.51
N ALA A 43 -2.07 -0.85 -21.76
CA ALA A 43 -1.43 0.41 -22.09
C ALA A 43 -2.38 1.47 -21.55
N LYS A 44 -2.16 1.78 -20.28
CA LYS A 44 -2.95 2.70 -19.52
C LYS A 44 -2.60 4.06 -20.09
N THR A 45 -3.61 4.90 -20.31
CA THR A 45 -3.34 6.24 -20.83
C THR A 45 -2.49 6.99 -19.81
N ALA A 46 -1.51 7.74 -20.30
CA ALA A 46 -0.69 8.56 -19.43
C ALA A 46 -1.55 9.57 -18.66
N CYS A 47 -1.21 9.79 -17.40
CA CYS A 47 -1.89 10.76 -16.56
C CYS A 47 -1.68 12.17 -17.09
N THR A 48 -2.77 12.94 -17.17
CA THR A 48 -2.73 14.35 -17.56
C THR A 48 -2.33 15.28 -16.41
N VAL A 49 -2.36 14.77 -15.17
CA VAL A 49 -1.95 15.52 -13.97
C VAL A 49 -0.45 15.36 -13.79
N ASP A 50 0.24 16.49 -13.69
CA ASP A 50 1.66 16.54 -13.39
C ASP A 50 1.90 16.30 -11.89
N PHE A 51 2.02 15.04 -11.50
CA PHE A 51 2.36 14.68 -10.12
C PHE A 51 3.81 14.99 -9.77
N GLU A 52 4.72 15.18 -10.73
CA GLU A 52 6.14 15.42 -10.43
C GLU A 52 6.36 16.71 -9.63
N HIS A 53 5.64 17.78 -10.00
CA HIS A 53 5.81 19.11 -9.43
C HIS A 53 4.82 19.45 -8.31
N GLN A 54 4.18 18.44 -7.72
CA GLN A 54 3.21 18.64 -6.65
C GLN A 54 3.85 18.88 -5.29
N ASN A 55 3.09 19.50 -4.38
CA ASN A 55 3.56 19.76 -3.03
C ASN A 55 3.39 18.50 -2.13
N TYR A 56 4.44 17.70 -2.06
CA TYR A 56 4.49 16.49 -1.23
C TYR A 56 4.62 16.75 0.28
N THR A 57 4.89 18.00 0.69
CA THR A 57 5.05 18.33 2.12
C THR A 57 3.77 18.11 2.92
N ILE A 58 2.60 18.20 2.26
CA ILE A 58 1.29 17.90 2.87
C ILE A 58 1.30 16.49 3.49
N ILE A 59 1.91 15.52 2.80
CA ILE A 59 2.02 14.12 3.25
C ILE A 59 3.24 13.94 4.15
N THR A 60 4.43 14.38 3.72
CA THR A 60 5.69 14.06 4.39
C THR A 60 5.88 14.77 5.73
N SER A 61 5.19 15.90 5.96
CA SER A 61 5.21 16.59 7.25
C SER A 61 4.35 15.91 8.32
N GLN A 62 3.32 15.18 7.92
CA GLN A 62 2.33 14.59 8.83
C GLN A 62 2.50 13.07 8.98
N CYS A 63 2.80 12.37 7.88
CA CYS A 63 2.98 10.93 7.86
C CYS A 63 4.46 10.58 7.98
N LYS A 64 4.94 10.33 9.20
CA LYS A 64 6.36 10.06 9.48
C LYS A 64 6.60 8.64 9.96
N GLY A 65 7.68 8.03 9.46
CA GLY A 65 8.19 6.76 9.96
C GLY A 65 9.01 6.95 11.25
N PRO A 66 9.38 5.85 11.93
CA PRO A 66 9.14 4.45 11.54
C PRO A 66 7.72 3.93 11.89
N ASN A 67 7.01 4.62 12.79
CA ASN A 67 5.66 4.23 13.19
C ASN A 67 4.61 5.10 12.47
N PHE A 68 4.14 4.62 11.32
CA PHE A 68 3.11 5.30 10.54
C PHE A 68 1.75 5.21 11.23
N GLN A 69 1.22 6.35 11.68
CA GLN A 69 -0.08 6.41 12.33
C GLN A 69 -1.19 6.63 11.30
N ALA A 70 -2.25 5.82 11.35
CA ALA A 70 -3.33 5.88 10.37
C ALA A 70 -4.01 7.25 10.30
N GLY A 71 -4.40 7.84 11.44
CA GLY A 71 -5.07 9.15 11.48
C GLY A 71 -4.37 10.24 10.65
N PRO A 72 -3.14 10.67 11.02
CA PRO A 72 -2.45 11.74 10.30
C PRO A 72 -2.05 11.34 8.88
N CYS A 73 -1.65 10.08 8.64
CA CYS A 73 -1.28 9.62 7.30
C CYS A 73 -2.46 9.63 6.33
N CYS A 74 -3.62 9.14 6.77
CA CYS A 74 -4.81 9.07 5.93
C CYS A 74 -5.46 10.43 5.73
N ALA A 75 -5.44 11.30 6.75
CA ALA A 75 -5.88 12.69 6.61
C ALA A 75 -5.02 13.46 5.60
N ALA A 76 -3.70 13.35 5.69
CA ALA A 76 -2.78 14.01 4.77
C ALA A 76 -2.88 13.46 3.34
N LEU A 77 -3.03 12.13 3.18
CA LEU A 77 -3.28 11.53 1.88
C LEU A 77 -4.61 12.03 1.28
N LYS A 78 -5.65 12.16 2.10
CA LYS A 78 -6.95 12.67 1.68
C LYS A 78 -6.84 14.11 1.18
N GLU A 79 -6.12 14.95 1.91
CA GLU A 79 -5.87 16.34 1.51
C GLU A 79 -5.13 16.46 0.17
N PHE A 80 -4.15 15.60 -0.06
CA PHE A 80 -3.39 15.57 -1.31
C PHE A 80 -4.17 14.95 -2.49
N ALA A 81 -4.88 13.84 -2.26
CA ALA A 81 -5.46 13.01 -3.32
C ALA A 81 -6.88 13.43 -3.72
N CYS A 82 -7.70 13.94 -2.80
CA CYS A 82 -9.09 14.27 -3.10
C CYS A 82 -9.31 15.33 -4.20
N PRO A 83 -8.45 16.36 -4.37
CA PRO A 83 -8.52 17.27 -5.50
C PRO A 83 -8.41 16.57 -6.87
N TYR A 84 -7.80 15.39 -6.92
CA TYR A 84 -7.55 14.60 -8.13
C TYR A 84 -8.34 13.28 -8.14
N SER A 85 -9.38 13.18 -7.30
CA SER A 85 -10.14 11.94 -7.07
C SER A 85 -10.73 11.35 -8.35
N VAL A 86 -11.15 12.20 -9.30
CA VAL A 86 -11.72 11.77 -10.59
C VAL A 86 -10.64 11.12 -11.47
N GLU A 87 -9.47 11.74 -11.55
CA GLU A 87 -8.36 11.31 -12.38
C GLU A 87 -7.72 10.03 -11.84
N ILE A 88 -7.51 9.94 -10.52
CA ILE A 88 -6.89 8.77 -9.88
C ILE A 88 -7.85 7.58 -9.80
N SER A 89 -9.17 7.81 -9.75
CA SER A 89 -10.16 6.72 -9.77
C SER A 89 -10.35 6.10 -11.17
N ASN A 90 -9.76 6.70 -12.21
CA ASN A 90 -9.86 6.19 -13.56
C ASN A 90 -8.98 4.94 -13.76
N GLU A 91 -9.62 3.77 -13.83
CA GLU A 91 -8.95 2.49 -14.10
C GLU A 91 -8.25 2.41 -15.46
N LYS A 92 -8.58 3.31 -16.40
CA LYS A 92 -7.95 3.38 -17.74
C LYS A 92 -6.72 4.28 -17.81
N SER A 93 -6.45 5.12 -16.79
CA SER A 93 -5.36 6.10 -16.76
C SER A 93 -4.35 5.86 -15.63
N ASP A 94 -3.04 5.86 -15.87
CA ASP A 94 -2.00 5.53 -14.87
C ASP A 94 -1.84 6.50 -13.70
N CYS A 95 -2.69 7.54 -13.62
CA CYS A 95 -2.72 8.53 -12.55
C CYS A 95 -2.54 7.98 -11.14
N ALA A 96 -3.29 6.94 -10.72
CA ALA A 96 -3.12 6.37 -9.38
C ALA A 96 -1.71 5.80 -9.15
N SER A 97 -1.18 5.06 -10.13
CA SER A 97 0.14 4.45 -10.03
C SER A 97 1.23 5.52 -10.01
N THR A 98 1.11 6.52 -10.89
CA THR A 98 2.03 7.66 -10.99
C THR A 98 2.03 8.46 -9.69
N MET A 99 0.84 8.80 -9.16
CA MET A 99 0.67 9.49 -7.89
C MET A 99 1.36 8.75 -6.74
N PHE A 100 1.03 7.46 -6.53
CA PHE A 100 1.64 6.69 -5.44
C PHE A 100 3.14 6.48 -5.63
N SER A 101 3.63 6.38 -6.88
CA SER A 101 5.07 6.29 -7.15
C SER A 101 5.81 7.53 -6.62
N TYR A 102 5.35 8.73 -6.94
CA TYR A 102 5.97 9.95 -6.44
C TYR A 102 5.77 10.14 -4.93
N ILE A 103 4.59 9.84 -4.38
CA ILE A 103 4.36 9.88 -2.93
C ILE A 103 5.39 9.00 -2.21
N ASN A 104 5.56 7.76 -2.67
CA ASN A 104 6.47 6.81 -2.06
C ASN A 104 7.93 7.24 -2.20
N ALA A 105 8.33 7.76 -3.36
CA ALA A 105 9.68 8.26 -3.59
C ALA A 105 10.01 9.49 -2.73
N MET A 106 9.09 10.46 -2.65
CA MET A 106 9.32 11.73 -1.94
C MET A 106 9.30 11.58 -0.42
N GLY A 107 8.50 10.65 0.10
CA GLY A 107 8.41 10.36 1.54
C GLY A 107 9.21 9.14 2.00
N ASN A 108 9.86 8.44 1.07
CA ASN A 108 10.55 7.17 1.32
C ASN A 108 9.62 6.11 1.97
N TYR A 109 8.36 6.06 1.53
CA TYR A 109 7.34 5.16 2.09
C TYR A 109 7.45 3.75 1.50
N PRO A 110 7.20 2.71 2.31
CA PRO A 110 7.12 1.35 1.81
C PRO A 110 5.93 1.19 0.85
N PRO A 111 6.05 0.32 -0.17
CA PRO A 111 4.97 0.07 -1.11
C PRO A 111 3.73 -0.46 -0.38
N ALA A 112 2.55 -0.05 -0.88
CA ALA A 112 1.24 -0.40 -0.31
C ALA A 112 0.99 0.04 1.15
N LEU A 113 1.81 0.93 1.72
CA LEU A 113 1.57 1.50 3.06
C LEU A 113 0.16 2.10 3.15
N PHE A 114 -0.16 3.03 2.25
CA PHE A 114 -1.44 3.73 2.29
C PHE A 114 -2.63 2.82 1.97
N SER A 115 -2.44 1.83 1.10
CA SER A 115 -3.50 0.84 0.76
C SER A 115 -3.87 -0.07 1.94
N SER A 116 -2.93 -0.32 2.85
CA SER A 116 -3.17 -1.13 4.05
C SER A 116 -3.59 -0.28 5.25
N LEU A 117 -3.09 0.95 5.34
CA LEU A 117 -3.31 1.85 6.46
C LEU A 117 -4.63 2.65 6.35
N CYS A 118 -5.04 3.01 5.13
CA CYS A 118 -6.10 3.97 4.86
C CYS A 118 -7.30 3.34 4.15
N VAL A 119 -7.98 2.43 4.84
CA VAL A 119 -9.20 1.78 4.33
C VAL A 119 -10.39 2.24 5.17
N GLU A 120 -11.21 3.13 4.61
CA GLU A 120 -12.42 3.65 5.27
C GLU A 120 -13.70 2.92 4.81
N GLY A 121 -13.61 2.11 3.76
CA GLY A 121 -14.71 1.30 3.26
C GLY A 121 -14.33 0.46 2.03
N LYS A 122 -15.32 -0.10 1.34
CA LYS A 122 -15.10 -0.94 0.14
C LYS A 122 -14.49 -0.18 -1.04
N GLN A 123 -14.68 1.14 -1.08
CA GLN A 123 -14.17 2.01 -2.14
C GLN A 123 -12.80 2.63 -1.79
N GLY A 124 -12.21 2.25 -0.63
CA GLY A 124 -10.95 2.82 -0.17
C GLY A 124 -11.15 4.11 0.64
N LEU A 125 -10.39 5.14 0.29
CA LEU A 125 -10.39 6.44 0.95
C LEU A 125 -11.61 7.27 0.50
N ASP A 126 -12.40 7.79 1.42
CA ASP A 126 -13.60 8.57 1.10
C ASP A 126 -13.31 10.08 1.05
N CYS A 127 -13.58 10.70 -0.10
CA CYS A 127 -13.43 12.12 -0.36
C CYS A 127 -14.74 12.93 -0.22
N GLY A 128 -15.88 12.30 0.11
CA GLY A 128 -17.18 12.98 0.16
C GLY A 128 -17.27 14.15 1.16
N ASN A 129 -16.48 14.10 2.24
CA ASN A 129 -16.40 15.15 3.26
C ASN A 129 -15.16 16.06 3.12
N PHE A 130 -14.48 16.05 1.97
CA PHE A 130 -13.30 16.88 1.77
C PHE A 130 -13.69 18.35 1.57
N THR A 131 -13.64 19.14 2.63
CA THR A 131 -13.57 20.60 2.52
C THR A 131 -12.12 20.97 2.19
N SER A 132 -11.83 21.22 0.92
CA SER A 132 -10.56 21.83 0.53
C SER A 132 -10.42 23.13 1.33
N THR A 133 -9.43 23.22 2.22
CA THR A 133 -9.00 24.51 2.77
C THR A 133 -8.36 25.29 1.63
N LYS A 134 -9.17 25.76 0.68
CA LYS A 134 -8.80 26.90 -0.13
C LYS A 134 -8.82 28.06 0.85
N THR A 135 -7.64 28.55 1.22
CA THR A 135 -7.50 29.91 1.74
C THR A 135 -8.09 30.85 0.68
N SER A 136 -9.37 31.17 0.80
CA SER A 136 -9.84 32.47 0.36
C SER A 136 -9.18 33.47 1.29
N ASP A 137 -8.20 34.19 0.77
CA ASP A 137 -7.74 35.45 1.34
C ASP A 137 -8.95 36.38 1.49
N ASN A 138 -9.59 36.33 2.64
CA ASN A 138 -10.40 37.42 3.15
C ASN A 138 -9.61 38.01 4.30
N ASN A 139 -8.82 39.04 3.99
CA ASN A 139 -8.34 39.99 4.98
C ASN A 139 -9.56 40.60 5.68
N GLY A 140 -9.94 39.98 6.79
CA GLY A 140 -11.01 40.37 7.68
C GLY A 140 -10.62 39.91 9.08
N ALA A 141 -9.70 40.64 9.69
CA ALA A 141 -9.26 40.42 11.05
C ALA A 141 -10.45 40.42 12.02
N ALA A 142 -10.62 39.33 12.77
CA ALA A 142 -11.36 39.32 14.02
C ALA A 142 -10.62 38.41 15.00
N PRO A 143 -10.03 38.94 16.08
CA PRO A 143 -9.43 38.11 17.12
C PRO A 143 -10.54 37.43 17.93
N MET A 144 -10.53 36.10 17.96
CA MET A 144 -11.30 35.32 18.94
C MET A 144 -10.50 35.25 20.24
N PRO A 145 -11.03 35.77 21.38
CA PRO A 145 -10.38 35.60 22.67
C PRO A 145 -10.67 34.20 23.20
N MET A 146 -9.61 33.41 23.36
CA MET A 146 -9.57 32.25 24.24
C MET A 146 -9.50 32.74 25.69
N MET A 147 -10.09 31.97 26.61
CA MET A 147 -9.96 32.02 28.08
C MET A 147 -10.95 32.87 28.88
N LEU A 148 -12.03 32.23 29.36
CA LEU A 148 -12.66 32.55 30.65
C LEU A 148 -13.21 31.27 31.29
N THR A 149 -12.33 30.45 31.88
CA THR A 149 -12.74 29.42 32.86
C THR A 149 -11.74 29.35 34.01
N ALA A 150 -11.50 30.47 34.67
CA ALA A 150 -10.80 30.52 35.97
C ALA A 150 -11.65 31.12 37.10
N SER A 151 -12.88 31.55 36.80
CA SER A 151 -13.77 32.23 37.76
C SER A 151 -14.68 31.27 38.54
N PHE A 152 -14.72 29.97 38.19
CA PHE A 152 -15.58 29.00 38.86
C PHE A 152 -14.92 28.31 40.08
N PHE A 153 -13.58 28.34 40.19
CA PHE A 153 -12.86 27.70 41.28
C PHE A 153 -12.82 28.52 42.58
N MET A 154 -12.97 29.85 42.49
CA MET A 154 -12.92 30.74 43.67
C MET A 154 -14.27 30.83 44.42
N LEU A 155 -15.38 30.47 43.78
CA LEU A 155 -16.72 30.43 44.41
C LEU A 155 -16.96 29.14 45.22
N LEU A 156 -16.20 28.07 44.96
CA LEU A 156 -16.29 26.80 45.67
C LEU A 156 -15.55 26.81 47.03
N PHE A 157 -14.56 27.69 47.21
CA PHE A 157 -13.81 27.85 48.48
C PHE A 157 -14.46 28.81 49.48
N HIS A 158 -15.50 29.53 49.09
CA HIS A 158 -16.23 30.43 50.01
C HIS A 158 -17.53 29.81 50.57
N LEU A 159 -17.84 28.57 50.18
CA LEU A 159 -19.04 27.83 50.60
C LEU A 159 -18.70 26.51 51.31
N PHE A 160 -17.44 26.35 51.74
CA PHE A 160 -16.98 25.33 52.67
C PHE A 160 -16.09 25.94 53.74
#